data_AF-A0A3E4GN30-F1
#
_entry.id   AF-A0A3E4GN30-F1
#
_cell.length_a   1.000
_cell.length_b   1.000
_cell.length_c   1.000
_cell.angle_alpha   90.00
_cell.angle_beta   90.00
_cell.angle_gamma   90.00
#
_symmetry.space_group_name_H-M   'P 1'
#
loop_
_entity.id
_entity.type
_entity.pdbx_description
1 polymer ?
#
loop_
_entity_poly.entity_id
_entity_poly.type
_entity_poly.pdbx_seq_one_letter_code
_entity_poly.pdbx_strand_id
1 'polypeptide(L)'
;MEKIIVQKLHEIEEKEHVKILLAVESGSRAWGFASPDSDYDVRFLYVRTREDYLQLDPLRDVIEQPINDLLDINGWDLQKALRLMYKSNPTLFEWLKSPIIYIETEFADEMRRVMSDYFSVKHSLYHYISMAEGNYKKYLRTEMVKAKKYFYVLRPLLAGQWILEKESPPPMLFSELVEVELPDEVRTEVEDLLKIKIHEPEIKKIPRVNRLNEYLESEITGLREKAGKLGEEKKVSWEKLNEIFLKEV
;
A
#
# COMPACT_ATOMS: atom_id res chain seq x y z
N MET A 1 1.50 -17.86 -12.83
CA MET A 1 0.93 -16.50 -12.98
C MET A 1 2.01 -15.47 -13.24
N GLU A 2 3.06 -15.42 -12.42
CA GLU A 2 4.20 -14.49 -12.58
C GLU A 2 4.68 -14.29 -14.04
N LYS A 3 4.94 -15.37 -14.78
CA LYS A 3 5.33 -15.28 -16.21
C LYS A 3 4.33 -14.51 -17.08
N ILE A 4 3.02 -14.67 -16.82
CA ILE A 4 1.95 -13.96 -17.53
C ILE A 4 1.96 -12.49 -17.14
N ILE A 5 2.17 -12.18 -15.86
CA ILE A 5 2.29 -10.81 -15.36
C ILE A 5 3.48 -10.10 -16.01
N VAL A 6 4.66 -10.72 -16.00
CA VAL A 6 5.87 -10.18 -16.64
C VAL A 6 5.67 -9.97 -18.14
N GLN A 7 5.06 -10.93 -18.84
CA GLN A 7 4.72 -10.77 -20.25
C GLN A 7 3.79 -9.56 -20.47
N LYS A 8 2.74 -9.41 -19.65
CA LYS A 8 1.81 -8.27 -19.73
C LYS A 8 2.50 -6.93 -19.45
N LEU A 9 3.45 -6.89 -18.52
CA LEU A 9 4.24 -5.70 -18.23
C LEU A 9 5.10 -5.30 -19.45
N HIS A 10 5.73 -6.25 -20.14
CA HIS A 10 6.46 -5.95 -21.38
C HIS A 10 5.53 -5.50 -22.52
N GLU A 11 4.34 -6.10 -22.67
CA GLU A 11 3.33 -5.64 -23.63
C GLU A 11 2.90 -4.17 -23.33
N ILE A 12 2.85 -3.78 -22.06
CA ILE A 12 2.57 -2.39 -21.65
C ILE A 12 3.74 -1.47 -22.02
N GLU A 13 4.99 -1.85 -21.76
CA GLU A 13 6.17 -1.07 -22.15
C GLU A 13 6.17 -0.77 -23.65
N GLU A 14 5.94 -1.80 -24.48
CA GLU A 14 5.90 -1.66 -25.94
C GLU A 14 4.73 -0.79 -26.41
N LYS A 15 3.53 -1.01 -25.88
CA LYS A 15 2.30 -0.33 -26.31
C LYS A 15 2.26 1.14 -25.88
N GLU A 16 2.71 1.44 -24.67
CA GLU A 16 2.64 2.78 -24.09
C GLU A 16 3.94 3.57 -24.31
N HIS A 17 4.95 2.94 -24.93
CA HIS A 17 6.29 3.49 -25.17
C HIS A 17 6.95 4.01 -23.88
N VAL A 18 6.89 3.18 -22.83
CA VAL A 18 7.45 3.50 -21.50
C VAL A 18 8.44 2.44 -21.07
N LYS A 19 9.29 2.78 -20.10
CA LYS A 19 10.16 1.82 -19.41
C LYS A 19 9.65 1.60 -17.99
N ILE A 20 9.43 0.35 -17.59
CA ILE A 20 9.05 -0.01 -16.23
C ILE A 20 10.32 -0.08 -15.36
N LEU A 21 10.33 0.68 -14.27
CA LEU A 21 11.47 0.78 -13.35
C LEU A 21 11.32 -0.17 -12.15
N LEU A 22 10.08 -0.44 -11.74
CA LEU A 22 9.71 -1.33 -10.66
C LEU A 22 8.30 -1.87 -10.93
N ALA A 23 8.06 -3.16 -10.76
CA ALA A 23 6.74 -3.75 -10.72
C ALA A 23 6.67 -4.76 -9.57
N VAL A 24 5.63 -4.66 -8.76
CA VAL A 24 5.46 -5.44 -7.53
C VAL A 24 4.03 -5.92 -7.38
N GLU A 25 3.86 -6.95 -6.56
CA GLU A 25 2.54 -7.30 -6.04
C GLU A 25 2.11 -6.30 -4.97
N SER A 26 0.80 -6.11 -4.84
CA SER A 26 0.18 -5.36 -3.76
C SER A 26 -0.99 -6.16 -3.17
N GLY A 27 -1.80 -5.51 -2.34
CA GLY A 27 -3.00 -6.13 -1.78
C GLY A 27 -2.72 -7.40 -0.97
N SER A 28 -3.72 -8.29 -0.95
CA SER A 28 -3.73 -9.44 -0.03
C SER A 28 -2.56 -10.42 -0.21
N ARG A 29 -2.03 -10.54 -1.45
CA ARG A 29 -0.86 -11.36 -1.78
C ARG A 29 0.41 -10.79 -1.18
N ALA A 30 0.68 -9.50 -1.42
CA ALA A 30 1.83 -8.81 -0.83
C ALA A 30 1.74 -8.71 0.70
N TRP A 31 0.52 -8.70 1.25
CA TRP A 31 0.30 -8.68 2.69
C TRP A 31 0.45 -10.05 3.37
N GLY A 32 0.55 -11.14 2.60
CA GLY A 32 0.81 -12.49 3.12
C GLY A 32 -0.42 -13.27 3.58
N PHE A 33 -1.64 -12.90 3.16
CA PHE A 33 -2.88 -13.60 3.53
C PHE A 33 -3.84 -13.85 2.36
N ALA A 34 -3.31 -13.92 1.15
CA ALA A 34 -4.09 -14.26 -0.03
C ALA A 34 -4.75 -15.65 0.09
N SER A 35 -5.99 -15.73 -0.37
CA SER A 35 -6.68 -17.01 -0.58
C SER A 35 -6.43 -17.50 -2.02
N PRO A 36 -6.77 -18.77 -2.33
CA PRO A 36 -6.63 -19.30 -3.69
C PRO A 36 -7.37 -18.48 -4.76
N ASP A 37 -8.48 -17.83 -4.40
CA ASP A 37 -9.31 -16.98 -5.25
C ASP A 37 -8.94 -15.48 -5.21
N SER A 38 -7.88 -15.09 -4.50
CA SER A 38 -7.43 -13.69 -4.49
C SER A 38 -6.93 -13.24 -5.88
N ASP A 39 -7.27 -12.01 -6.23
CA ASP A 39 -6.77 -11.29 -7.39
C ASP A 39 -5.24 -11.05 -7.31
N TYR A 40 -4.67 -10.63 -8.44
CA TYR A 40 -3.30 -10.14 -8.55
C TYR A 40 -3.36 -8.61 -8.71
N ASP A 41 -2.89 -7.90 -7.70
CA ASP A 41 -2.84 -6.44 -7.59
C ASP A 41 -1.46 -5.95 -8.03
N VAL A 42 -1.18 -5.97 -9.33
CA VAL A 42 0.12 -5.57 -9.86
C VAL A 42 0.20 -4.04 -9.86
N ARG A 43 1.25 -3.51 -9.23
CA ARG A 43 1.53 -2.08 -9.16
C ARG A 43 2.92 -1.81 -9.70
N PHE A 44 3.06 -0.81 -10.56
CA PHE A 44 4.35 -0.52 -11.19
C PHE A 44 4.67 0.98 -11.28
N LEU A 45 5.96 1.28 -11.38
CA LEU A 45 6.49 2.60 -11.65
C LEU A 45 7.11 2.59 -13.05
N TYR A 46 6.80 3.60 -13.86
CA TYR A 46 7.33 3.70 -15.21
C TYR A 46 7.86 5.10 -15.49
N VAL A 47 8.79 5.19 -16.44
CA VAL A 47 9.33 6.45 -16.95
C VAL A 47 9.03 6.57 -18.44
N ARG A 48 8.73 7.79 -18.87
CA ARG A 48 8.49 8.16 -20.26
C ARG A 48 9.76 8.74 -20.90
N THR A 49 9.69 9.02 -22.20
CA THR A 49 10.79 9.71 -22.88
C THR A 49 10.93 11.15 -22.38
N ARG A 50 12.12 11.73 -22.55
CA ARG A 50 12.35 13.14 -22.24
C ARG A 50 11.43 14.07 -23.03
N GLU A 51 11.19 13.73 -24.28
CA GLU A 51 10.29 14.47 -25.17
C GLU A 51 8.87 14.52 -24.58
N ASP A 52 8.36 13.41 -24.05
CA ASP A 52 7.03 13.33 -23.41
C ASP A 52 6.91 14.27 -22.21
N TYR A 53 7.97 14.43 -21.41
CA TYR A 53 7.97 15.34 -20.26
C TYR A 53 8.11 16.82 -20.63
N LEU A 54 8.52 17.13 -21.87
CA LEU A 54 8.71 18.49 -22.37
C LEU A 54 7.53 18.99 -23.22
N GLN A 55 6.49 18.17 -23.42
CA GLN A 55 5.28 18.57 -24.12
C GLN A 55 4.50 19.64 -23.34
N LEU A 56 3.83 20.54 -24.05
CA LEU A 56 3.01 21.60 -23.44
C LEU A 56 1.67 21.06 -22.93
N ASP A 57 1.14 20.04 -23.58
CA ASP A 57 -0.02 19.26 -23.14
C ASP A 57 0.46 18.04 -22.34
N PRO A 58 0.21 18.01 -21.01
CA PRO A 58 0.72 16.93 -20.18
C PRO A 58 0.00 15.60 -20.47
N LEU A 59 0.78 14.54 -20.62
CA LEU A 59 0.26 13.18 -20.73
C LEU A 59 -0.33 12.70 -19.40
N ARG A 60 -1.17 11.68 -19.48
CA ARG A 60 -1.73 11.00 -18.30
C ARG A 60 -0.59 10.39 -17.46
N ASP A 61 -0.63 10.66 -16.16
CA ASP A 61 0.38 10.23 -15.18
C ASP A 61 0.13 8.83 -14.60
N VAL A 62 -0.84 8.11 -15.15
CA VAL A 62 -1.19 6.73 -14.79
C VAL A 62 -1.46 5.89 -16.04
N ILE A 63 -1.09 4.61 -15.95
CA ILE A 63 -1.48 3.56 -16.91
C ILE A 63 -2.32 2.54 -16.14
N GLU A 64 -3.52 2.26 -16.62
CA GLU A 64 -4.44 1.30 -16.00
C GLU A 64 -4.86 0.32 -17.11
N GLN A 65 -4.63 -0.97 -16.91
CA GLN A 65 -5.19 -1.97 -17.81
C GLN A 65 -6.56 -2.43 -17.30
N PRO A 66 -7.54 -2.64 -18.20
CA PRO A 66 -8.85 -3.09 -17.79
C PRO A 66 -8.76 -4.40 -17.00
N ILE A 67 -9.51 -4.44 -15.90
CA ILE A 67 -9.63 -5.59 -15.01
C ILE A 67 -10.16 -6.76 -15.84
N ASN A 68 -9.30 -7.73 -16.14
CA ASN A 68 -9.78 -9.09 -16.24
C ASN A 68 -10.01 -9.53 -14.79
N ASP A 69 -11.09 -10.27 -14.46
CA ASP A 69 -11.55 -10.50 -13.08
C ASP A 69 -10.49 -11.04 -12.08
N LEU A 70 -9.30 -11.40 -12.57
CA LEU A 70 -8.17 -11.97 -11.84
C LEU A 70 -6.91 -11.08 -11.79
N LEU A 71 -6.78 -10.07 -12.65
CA LEU A 71 -5.55 -9.29 -12.82
C LEU A 71 -5.85 -7.78 -12.91
N ASP A 72 -5.39 -7.04 -11.91
CA ASP A 72 -5.51 -5.59 -11.80
C ASP A 72 -4.10 -4.96 -11.91
N ILE A 73 -3.76 -4.39 -13.08
CA ILE A 73 -2.46 -3.79 -13.35
C ILE A 73 -2.58 -2.27 -13.41
N ASN A 74 -1.93 -1.58 -12.47
CA ASN A 74 -1.92 -0.12 -12.40
C ASN A 74 -0.51 0.44 -12.23
N GLY A 75 -0.17 1.45 -13.00
CA GLY A 75 1.15 2.06 -13.04
C GLY A 75 1.10 3.55 -12.75
N TRP A 76 2.13 4.05 -12.07
CA TRP A 76 2.37 5.47 -11.86
C TRP A 76 3.60 5.94 -12.64
N ASP A 77 3.43 7.07 -13.31
CA ASP A 77 4.53 7.80 -13.93
C ASP A 77 5.59 8.22 -12.89
N LEU A 78 6.84 8.28 -13.31
CA LEU A 78 7.98 8.64 -12.46
C LEU A 78 7.80 10.01 -11.80
N GLN A 79 7.32 11.03 -12.52
CA GLN A 79 7.08 12.35 -11.96
C GLN A 79 6.00 12.28 -10.86
N LYS A 80 4.94 11.50 -11.08
CA LYS A 80 3.91 11.26 -10.08
C LYS A 80 4.49 10.57 -8.85
N ALA A 81 5.26 9.49 -9.04
CA ALA A 81 5.89 8.73 -7.97
C ALA A 81 6.80 9.60 -7.11
N LEU A 82 7.66 10.42 -7.71
CA LEU A 82 8.54 11.33 -6.98
C LEU A 82 7.76 12.41 -6.23
N ARG A 83 6.68 12.95 -6.80
CA ARG A 83 5.81 13.89 -6.07
C ARG A 83 5.08 13.23 -4.90
N LEU A 84 4.73 11.96 -5.02
CA LEU A 84 4.14 11.18 -3.94
C LEU A 84 5.17 10.85 -2.84
N MET A 85 6.41 10.56 -3.21
CA MET A 85 7.56 10.46 -2.29
C MET A 85 7.71 11.74 -1.48
N TYR A 86 7.76 12.91 -2.14
CA TYR A 86 7.86 14.21 -1.47
C TYR A 86 6.72 14.46 -0.47
N LYS A 87 5.51 14.04 -0.82
CA LYS A 87 4.31 14.16 0.03
C LYS A 87 4.21 13.08 1.10
N SER A 88 5.20 12.20 1.20
CA SER A 88 5.19 11.06 2.12
C SER A 88 3.95 10.18 1.97
N ASN A 89 3.63 9.80 0.72
CA ASN A 89 2.48 8.97 0.43
C ASN A 89 2.75 7.50 0.85
N PRO A 90 1.96 6.92 1.78
CA PRO A 90 2.23 5.58 2.29
C PRO A 90 2.10 4.47 1.25
N THR A 91 1.20 4.62 0.27
CA THR A 91 1.02 3.62 -0.80
C THR A 91 2.30 3.44 -1.61
N LEU A 92 3.04 4.52 -1.89
CA LEU A 92 4.33 4.39 -2.57
C LEU A 92 5.36 3.63 -1.71
N PHE A 93 5.40 3.90 -0.40
CA PHE A 93 6.29 3.19 0.52
C PHE A 93 5.96 1.71 0.62
N GLU A 94 4.66 1.37 0.62
CA GLU A 94 4.20 -0.02 0.56
C GLU A 94 4.71 -0.71 -0.72
N TRP A 95 4.63 -0.06 -1.89
CA TRP A 95 5.12 -0.66 -3.15
C TRP A 95 6.64 -0.88 -3.10
N LEU A 96 7.41 0.09 -2.59
CA LEU A 96 8.86 -0.03 -2.43
C LEU A 96 9.27 -1.12 -1.44
N LYS A 97 8.40 -1.46 -0.48
CA LYS A 97 8.60 -2.51 0.52
C LYS A 97 7.89 -3.84 0.18
N SER A 98 7.33 -3.99 -1.01
CA SER A 98 6.63 -5.22 -1.36
C SER A 98 7.58 -6.42 -1.36
N PRO A 99 7.19 -7.56 -0.75
CA PRO A 99 8.03 -8.76 -0.71
C PRO A 99 7.99 -9.57 -2.02
N ILE A 100 7.07 -9.24 -2.94
CA ILE A 100 6.90 -9.96 -4.21
C ILE A 100 7.17 -8.96 -5.34
N ILE A 101 8.27 -9.18 -6.03
CA ILE A 101 8.80 -8.29 -7.07
C ILE A 101 8.70 -9.01 -8.41
N TYR A 102 8.14 -8.33 -9.41
CA TYR A 102 7.99 -8.82 -10.79
C TYR A 102 9.07 -8.26 -11.72
N ILE A 103 9.37 -6.97 -11.59
CA ILE A 103 10.42 -6.26 -12.34
C ILE A 103 11.10 -5.30 -11.38
N GLU A 104 12.43 -5.22 -11.44
CA GLU A 104 13.20 -4.29 -10.63
C GLU A 104 14.46 -3.83 -11.36
N THR A 105 14.75 -2.54 -11.24
CA THR A 105 15.97 -1.92 -11.75
C THR A 105 16.70 -1.21 -10.60
N GLU A 106 17.93 -0.73 -10.83
CA GLU A 106 18.72 -0.01 -9.83
C GLU A 106 18.02 1.24 -9.26
N PHE A 107 17.04 1.78 -9.99
CA PHE A 107 16.16 2.87 -9.54
C PHE A 107 15.43 2.52 -8.24
N ALA A 108 14.93 1.29 -8.09
CA ALA A 108 14.16 0.88 -6.91
C ALA A 108 15.00 0.97 -5.63
N ASP A 109 16.26 0.57 -5.70
CA ASP A 109 17.20 0.68 -4.59
C ASP A 109 17.53 2.13 -4.25
N GLU A 110 17.65 3.00 -5.25
CA GLU A 110 17.82 4.44 -5.04
C GLU A 110 16.61 5.05 -4.32
N MET A 111 15.40 4.70 -4.76
CA MET A 111 14.15 5.13 -4.12
C MET A 111 14.05 4.64 -2.67
N ARG A 112 14.41 3.37 -2.39
CA ARG A 112 14.42 2.83 -1.01
C ARG A 112 15.42 3.55 -0.12
N ARG A 113 16.61 3.90 -0.63
CA ARG A 113 17.64 4.63 0.13
C ARG A 113 17.18 6.03 0.54
N VAL A 114 16.51 6.75 -0.35
CA VAL A 114 16.05 8.12 -0.04
C VAL A 114 14.71 8.16 0.70
N MET A 115 13.96 7.05 0.71
CA MET A 115 12.63 6.97 1.33
C MET A 115 12.59 7.47 2.78
N SER A 116 13.62 7.17 3.59
CA SER A 116 13.69 7.64 4.99
C SER A 116 13.75 9.15 5.12
N ASP A 117 14.37 9.83 4.15
CA ASP A 117 14.51 11.29 4.16
C ASP A 117 13.18 12.00 3.89
N TYR A 118 12.25 11.30 3.24
CA TYR A 118 10.92 11.78 2.86
C TYR A 118 9.79 11.17 3.71
N PHE A 119 10.12 10.32 4.68
CA PHE A 119 9.12 9.74 5.57
C PHE A 119 8.64 10.77 6.61
N SER A 120 7.33 10.93 6.68
CA SER A 120 6.63 11.79 7.63
C SER A 120 5.71 10.89 8.44
N VAL A 121 6.00 10.82 9.74
CA VAL A 121 5.22 10.12 10.76
C VAL A 121 3.79 10.65 10.76
N LYS A 122 3.62 11.97 10.81
CA LYS A 122 2.31 12.61 10.95
C LYS A 122 1.45 12.39 9.70
N HIS A 123 1.98 12.64 8.51
CA HIS A 123 1.22 12.45 7.27
C HIS A 123 0.84 10.98 7.07
N SER A 124 1.80 10.07 7.27
CA SER A 124 1.57 8.63 7.13
C SER A 124 0.54 8.13 8.14
N LEU A 125 0.64 8.56 9.40
CA LEU A 125 -0.30 8.20 10.44
C LEU A 125 -1.74 8.67 10.12
N TYR A 126 -1.91 9.93 9.69
CA TYR A 126 -3.23 10.44 9.29
C TYR A 126 -3.82 9.69 8.11
N HIS A 127 -3.00 9.30 7.13
CA HIS A 127 -3.42 8.49 5.99
C HIS A 127 -3.98 7.14 6.47
N TYR A 128 -3.24 6.41 7.29
CA TYR A 128 -3.67 5.10 7.80
C TYR A 128 -4.90 5.20 8.72
N ILE A 129 -4.97 6.21 9.60
CA ILE A 129 -6.17 6.46 10.42
C ILE A 129 -7.40 6.70 9.54
N SER A 130 -7.26 7.55 8.52
CA SER A 130 -8.38 7.88 7.61
C SER A 130 -8.83 6.64 6.83
N MET A 131 -7.89 5.80 6.40
CA MET A 131 -8.18 4.55 5.73
C MET A 131 -8.89 3.55 6.66
N ALA A 132 -8.38 3.34 7.88
CA ALA A 132 -8.98 2.46 8.87
C ALA A 132 -10.40 2.90 9.22
N GLU A 133 -10.60 4.19 9.53
CA GLU A 133 -11.91 4.73 9.88
C GLU A 133 -12.90 4.65 8.70
N GLY A 134 -12.46 5.00 7.49
CA GLY A 134 -13.29 4.92 6.28
C GLY A 134 -13.74 3.49 5.99
N ASN A 135 -12.82 2.53 6.05
CA ASN A 135 -13.12 1.12 5.85
C ASN A 135 -14.00 0.55 6.96
N TYR A 136 -13.77 0.94 8.22
CA TYR A 136 -14.60 0.53 9.35
C TYR A 136 -16.06 0.96 9.16
N LYS A 137 -16.28 2.27 8.91
CA LYS A 137 -17.60 2.84 8.67
C LYS A 137 -18.31 2.17 7.50
N LYS A 138 -17.58 1.88 6.42
CA LYS A 138 -18.12 1.33 5.19
C LYS A 138 -18.47 -0.15 5.29
N TYR A 139 -17.68 -0.96 6.00
CA TYR A 139 -17.76 -2.42 5.89
C TYR A 139 -18.11 -3.17 7.18
N LEU A 140 -17.85 -2.62 8.36
CA LEU A 140 -17.89 -3.39 9.62
C LEU A 140 -19.05 -3.00 10.55
N ARG A 141 -20.03 -2.22 10.06
CA ARG A 141 -21.19 -1.75 10.82
C ARG A 141 -22.47 -2.59 10.64
N THR A 142 -22.43 -3.64 9.83
CA THR A 142 -23.57 -4.54 9.61
C THR A 142 -23.43 -5.80 10.46
N GLU A 143 -24.53 -6.53 10.69
CA GLU A 143 -24.52 -7.78 11.47
C GLU A 143 -23.69 -8.89 10.80
N MET A 144 -23.74 -8.94 9.46
CA MET A 144 -22.98 -9.89 8.64
C MET A 144 -22.00 -9.14 7.75
N VAL A 145 -20.72 -9.52 7.81
CA VAL A 145 -19.61 -8.83 7.13
C VAL A 145 -18.73 -9.84 6.39
N LYS A 146 -18.05 -9.41 5.32
CA LYS A 146 -17.05 -10.27 4.66
C LYS A 146 -15.78 -10.30 5.50
N ALA A 147 -15.25 -11.49 5.81
CA ALA A 147 -14.05 -11.64 6.63
C ALA A 147 -12.87 -10.79 6.13
N LYS A 148 -12.68 -10.73 4.79
CA LYS A 148 -11.60 -9.93 4.19
C LYS A 148 -11.63 -8.44 4.56
N LYS A 149 -12.79 -7.89 4.88
CA LYS A 149 -12.93 -6.46 5.22
C LYS A 149 -12.41 -6.11 6.61
N TYR A 150 -12.26 -7.09 7.51
CA TYR A 150 -11.55 -6.85 8.77
C TYR A 150 -10.09 -6.48 8.52
N PHE A 151 -9.41 -7.15 7.58
CA PHE A 151 -8.01 -6.85 7.26
C PHE A 151 -7.82 -5.46 6.62
N TYR A 152 -8.84 -4.94 5.93
CA TYR A 152 -8.82 -3.58 5.40
C TYR A 152 -8.94 -2.50 6.50
N VAL A 153 -9.24 -2.89 7.73
CA VAL A 153 -9.25 -2.00 8.90
C VAL A 153 -8.08 -2.32 9.83
N LEU A 154 -7.83 -3.60 10.12
CA LEU A 154 -6.74 -4.05 10.96
C LEU A 154 -5.38 -3.61 10.42
N ARG A 155 -5.10 -3.85 9.14
CA ARG A 155 -3.80 -3.52 8.55
C ARG A 155 -3.45 -2.02 8.68
N PRO A 156 -4.30 -1.07 8.24
CA PRO A 156 -4.02 0.34 8.45
C PRO A 156 -3.99 0.73 9.93
N LEU A 157 -4.78 0.09 10.80
CA LEU A 157 -4.71 0.34 12.25
C LEU A 157 -3.34 -0.03 12.83
N LEU A 158 -2.88 -1.27 12.61
CA LEU A 158 -1.58 -1.75 13.10
C LEU A 158 -0.42 -1.00 12.45
N ALA A 159 -0.54 -0.64 11.17
CA ALA A 159 0.42 0.24 10.50
C ALA A 159 0.51 1.62 11.18
N GLY A 160 -0.61 2.18 11.62
CA GLY A 160 -0.63 3.42 12.40
C GLY A 160 0.04 3.29 13.77
N GLN A 161 -0.16 2.16 14.46
CA GLN A 161 0.51 1.86 15.73
C GLN A 161 2.04 1.74 15.53
N TRP A 162 2.47 0.96 14.53
CA TRP A 162 3.88 0.84 14.14
C TRP A 162 4.55 2.20 13.90
N ILE A 163 3.88 3.09 13.17
CA ILE A 163 4.42 4.42 12.85
C ILE A 163 4.63 5.25 14.11
N LEU A 164 3.70 5.17 15.08
CA LEU A 164 3.85 5.87 16.35
C LEU A 164 4.97 5.32 17.21
N GLU A 165 5.18 4.01 17.19
CA GLU A 165 6.20 3.37 18.04
C GLU A 165 7.61 3.41 17.43
N LYS A 166 7.70 3.13 16.14
CA LYS A 166 8.96 2.89 15.43
C LYS A 166 9.41 4.06 14.57
N GLU A 167 8.56 5.08 14.41
CA GLU A 167 8.82 6.28 13.58
C GLU A 167 9.35 5.95 12.17
N SER A 168 8.85 4.86 11.59
CA SER A 168 9.32 4.34 10.30
C SER A 168 8.15 3.83 9.46
N PRO A 169 8.32 3.70 8.12
CA PRO A 169 7.29 3.10 7.29
C PRO A 169 7.02 1.65 7.74
N PRO A 170 5.76 1.22 7.88
CA PRO A 170 5.41 -0.11 8.34
C PRO A 170 5.87 -1.19 7.34
N PRO A 171 6.08 -2.43 7.79
CA PRO A 171 6.32 -3.55 6.89
C PRO A 171 5.08 -3.86 6.04
N MET A 172 5.31 -4.48 4.88
CA MET A 172 4.21 -4.86 3.97
C MET A 172 3.45 -6.09 4.47
N LEU A 173 4.14 -7.04 5.11
CA LEU A 173 3.58 -8.28 5.63
C LEU A 173 2.71 -8.00 6.86
N PHE A 174 1.48 -8.50 6.83
CA PHE A 174 0.54 -8.35 7.94
C PHE A 174 0.96 -9.14 9.18
N SER A 175 1.62 -10.28 9.00
CA SER A 175 2.14 -11.09 10.11
C SER A 175 3.14 -10.33 10.98
N GLU A 176 4.02 -9.53 10.38
CA GLU A 176 5.00 -8.71 11.11
C GLU A 176 4.32 -7.63 11.96
N LEU A 177 3.25 -7.02 11.43
CA LEU A 177 2.43 -6.08 12.19
C LEU A 177 1.69 -6.76 13.35
N VAL A 178 1.15 -7.97 13.12
CA VAL A 178 0.43 -8.73 14.15
C VAL A 178 1.35 -9.22 15.27
N GLU A 179 2.59 -9.57 14.94
CA GLU A 179 3.55 -10.03 15.93
C GLU A 179 3.92 -8.91 16.92
N VAL A 180 4.10 -7.69 16.42
CA VAL A 180 4.60 -6.57 17.22
C VAL A 180 3.47 -5.76 17.86
N GLU A 181 2.41 -5.45 17.11
CA GLU A 181 1.44 -4.41 17.50
C GLU A 181 0.10 -4.97 18.02
N LEU A 182 -0.25 -6.23 17.71
CA LEU A 182 -1.56 -6.78 18.09
C LEU A 182 -1.55 -7.24 19.56
N PRO A 183 -2.48 -6.75 20.40
CA PRO A 183 -2.55 -7.19 21.79
C PRO A 183 -3.17 -8.58 21.91
N ASP A 184 -2.76 -9.32 22.95
CA ASP A 184 -3.18 -10.70 23.20
C ASP A 184 -4.70 -10.83 23.41
N GLU A 185 -5.36 -9.76 23.85
CA GLU A 185 -6.80 -9.72 24.08
C GLU A 185 -7.61 -10.00 22.82
N VAL A 186 -7.16 -9.59 21.63
CA VAL A 186 -7.87 -9.80 20.36
C VAL A 186 -7.15 -10.75 19.42
N ARG A 187 -6.03 -11.34 19.87
CA ARG A 187 -5.17 -12.18 19.05
C ARG A 187 -5.91 -13.41 18.52
N THR A 188 -6.69 -14.06 19.37
CA THR A 188 -7.48 -15.26 18.98
C THR A 188 -8.47 -14.92 17.87
N GLU A 189 -9.20 -13.81 17.99
CA GLU A 189 -10.18 -13.37 17.00
C GLU A 189 -9.52 -13.08 15.63
N VAL A 190 -8.34 -12.44 15.63
CA VAL A 190 -7.60 -12.15 14.39
C VAL A 190 -7.04 -13.43 13.76
N GLU A 191 -6.51 -14.35 14.56
CA GLU A 191 -6.01 -15.64 14.06
C GLU A 191 -7.13 -16.49 13.44
N ASP A 192 -8.31 -16.50 14.05
CA ASP A 192 -9.47 -17.21 13.50
C ASP A 192 -9.97 -16.56 12.20
N LEU A 193 -9.95 -15.22 12.13
CA LEU A 193 -10.23 -14.51 10.88
C LEU A 193 -9.21 -14.82 9.78
N LEU A 194 -7.92 -14.98 10.12
CA LEU A 194 -6.87 -15.35 9.17
C LEU A 194 -7.11 -16.77 8.64
N LYS A 195 -7.43 -17.72 9.53
CA LYS A 195 -7.79 -19.09 9.13
C LYS A 195 -8.97 -19.08 8.16
N ILE A 196 -10.03 -18.34 8.48
CA ILE A 196 -11.19 -18.17 7.59
C ILE A 196 -10.75 -17.56 6.26
N LYS A 197 -9.98 -16.47 6.28
CA LYS A 197 -9.58 -15.75 5.07
C LYS A 197 -8.74 -16.62 4.13
N ILE A 198 -7.87 -17.48 4.66
CA ILE A 198 -6.95 -18.30 3.85
C ILE A 198 -7.66 -19.53 3.28
N HIS A 199 -8.60 -20.14 4.03
CA HIS A 199 -9.20 -21.42 3.66
C HIS A 199 -10.60 -21.32 3.02
N GLU A 200 -11.30 -20.21 3.19
CA GLU A 200 -12.68 -20.04 2.71
C GLU A 200 -12.75 -19.07 1.52
N PRO A 201 -13.70 -19.25 0.58
CA PRO A 201 -13.91 -18.32 -0.52
C PRO A 201 -14.20 -16.89 -0.02
N GLU A 202 -13.71 -15.88 -0.74
CA GLU A 202 -13.79 -14.47 -0.32
C GLU A 202 -15.23 -13.90 -0.22
N ILE A 203 -16.21 -14.65 -0.72
CA ILE A 203 -17.63 -14.30 -0.72
C ILE A 203 -18.28 -14.59 0.65
N LYS A 204 -17.68 -15.45 1.49
CA LYS A 204 -18.25 -15.86 2.78
C LYS A 204 -18.44 -14.65 3.70
N LYS A 205 -19.70 -14.45 4.13
CA LYS A 205 -20.04 -13.51 5.19
C LYS A 205 -20.02 -14.24 6.54
N ILE A 206 -19.48 -13.57 7.54
CA ILE A 206 -19.45 -14.01 8.93
C ILE A 206 -20.24 -13.04 9.80
N PRO A 207 -20.76 -13.48 10.95
CA PRO A 207 -21.24 -12.57 11.97
C PRO A 207 -20.14 -11.58 12.36
N ARG A 208 -20.54 -10.33 12.64
CA ARG A 208 -19.65 -9.32 13.18
C ARG A 208 -19.06 -9.79 14.52
N VAL A 209 -17.75 -9.70 14.64
CA VAL A 209 -17.00 -10.04 15.85
C VAL A 209 -17.00 -8.83 16.80
N ASN A 210 -17.98 -8.75 17.70
CA ASN A 210 -18.20 -7.55 18.54
C ASN A 210 -16.94 -7.11 19.31
N ARG A 211 -16.23 -8.05 19.95
CA ARG A 211 -15.00 -7.75 20.71
C ARG A 211 -13.93 -7.09 19.85
N LEU A 212 -13.75 -7.58 18.61
CA LEU A 212 -12.82 -7.00 17.66
C LEU A 212 -13.28 -5.63 17.19
N ASN A 213 -14.58 -5.44 16.96
CA ASN A 213 -15.14 -4.14 16.60
C ASN A 213 -14.92 -3.09 17.70
N GLU A 214 -15.15 -3.44 18.97
CA GLU A 214 -14.90 -2.56 20.12
C GLU A 214 -13.42 -2.16 20.19
N TYR A 215 -12.51 -3.12 20.02
CA TYR A 215 -11.07 -2.85 19.91
C TYR A 215 -10.75 -1.88 18.77
N LEU A 216 -11.26 -2.15 17.56
CA LEU A 216 -11.00 -1.30 16.39
C LEU A 216 -11.49 0.14 16.60
N GLU A 217 -12.68 0.33 17.17
CA GLU A 217 -13.23 1.67 17.45
C GLU A 217 -12.39 2.42 18.49
N SER A 218 -11.99 1.74 19.57
CA SER A 218 -11.13 2.29 20.62
C SER A 218 -9.78 2.72 20.05
N GLU A 219 -9.09 1.83 19.34
CA GLU A 219 -7.75 2.10 18.83
C GLU A 219 -7.73 3.17 17.73
N ILE A 220 -8.72 3.20 16.83
CA ILE A 220 -8.83 4.27 15.83
C ILE A 220 -8.96 5.62 16.51
N THR A 221 -9.76 5.70 17.58
CA THR A 221 -9.95 6.93 18.37
C THR A 221 -8.64 7.32 19.08
N GLY A 222 -7.99 6.38 19.75
CA GLY A 222 -6.72 6.60 20.44
C GLY A 222 -5.60 7.04 19.49
N LEU A 223 -5.48 6.43 18.31
CA LEU A 223 -4.51 6.83 17.28
C LEU A 223 -4.77 8.27 16.81
N ARG A 224 -6.03 8.66 16.60
CA ARG A 224 -6.39 10.02 16.20
C ARG A 224 -6.02 11.06 17.25
N GLU A 225 -6.25 10.76 18.53
CA GLU A 225 -5.84 11.65 19.62
C GLU A 225 -4.32 11.80 19.71
N LYS A 226 -3.57 10.70 19.57
CA LYS A 226 -2.10 10.72 19.53
C LYS A 226 -1.59 11.51 18.32
N ALA A 227 -2.17 11.31 17.14
CA ALA A 227 -1.81 12.04 15.92
C ALA A 227 -2.02 13.56 16.06
N GLY A 228 -3.08 13.98 16.76
CA GLY A 228 -3.36 15.40 17.03
C GLY A 228 -2.34 16.09 17.94
N LYS A 229 -1.55 15.31 18.69
CA LYS A 229 -0.48 15.81 19.58
C LYS A 229 0.88 15.87 18.90
N LEU A 230 1.00 15.35 17.67
CA LEU A 230 2.25 15.40 16.91
C LEU A 230 2.58 16.84 16.50
N GLY A 231 3.83 17.22 16.73
CA GLY A 231 4.37 18.53 16.37
C GLY A 231 4.43 18.78 14.85
N GLU A 232 5.13 19.85 14.50
CA GLU A 232 5.49 20.10 13.10
C GLU A 232 6.65 19.19 12.69
N GLU A 233 6.64 18.77 11.43
CA GLU A 233 7.68 17.90 10.87
C GLU A 233 8.68 18.68 10.04
N LYS A 234 9.84 18.04 9.83
CA LYS A 234 10.93 18.60 9.04
C LYS A 234 10.47 18.86 7.59
N LYS A 235 10.82 20.03 7.07
CA LYS A 235 10.67 20.33 5.64
C LYS A 235 11.67 19.52 4.83
N VAL A 236 11.19 18.89 3.77
CA VAL A 236 12.00 18.11 2.82
C VAL A 236 12.32 18.94 1.57
N SER A 237 13.43 18.62 0.90
CA SER A 237 13.89 19.33 -0.31
C SER A 237 13.48 18.58 -1.58
N TRP A 238 13.26 19.31 -2.68
CA TRP A 238 13.07 18.72 -4.01
C TRP A 238 14.38 18.32 -4.68
N GLU A 239 15.53 18.80 -4.21
CA GLU A 239 16.83 18.64 -4.88
C GLU A 239 17.14 17.17 -5.20
N LYS A 240 17.03 16.28 -4.21
CA LYS A 240 17.35 14.86 -4.39
C LYS A 240 16.39 14.15 -5.35
N LEU A 241 15.10 14.48 -5.29
CA LEU A 241 14.11 13.91 -6.20
C LEU A 241 14.28 14.45 -7.62
N ASN A 242 14.70 15.70 -7.78
CA ASN A 242 15.03 16.27 -9.09
C ASN A 242 16.26 15.60 -9.70
N GLU A 243 17.30 15.32 -8.90
CA GLU A 243 18.46 14.55 -9.36
C GLU A 243 18.05 13.16 -9.87
N ILE A 244 17.22 12.44 -9.11
CA ILE A 244 16.70 11.12 -9.50
C ILE A 244 15.89 11.23 -10.79
N PHE A 245 15.01 12.23 -10.90
CA PHE A 245 14.21 12.43 -12.09
C PHE A 245 15.07 12.65 -13.34
N LEU A 246 16.06 13.54 -13.26
CA LEU A 246 16.94 13.86 -14.39
C LEU A 246 17.90 12.73 -14.77
N LYS A 247 18.15 11.78 -13.87
CA LYS A 247 18.98 10.59 -14.15
C LYS A 247 18.21 9.54 -14.96
N GLU A 248 16.91 9.40 -14.73
CA GLU A 248 16.08 8.38 -15.38
C GLU A 248 15.45 8.85 -16.71
N VAL A 249 15.41 10.17 -16.95
CA VAL A 249 14.78 10.82 -18.12
C VAL A 249 15.78 11.19 -19.20
#